data_AF-A0A2G9MT48-F1
#
_entry.id   AF-A0A2G9MT48-F1
#
_cell.length_a   1.000
_cell.length_b   1.000
_cell.length_c   1.000
_cell.angle_alpha   90.00
_cell.angle_beta   90.00
_cell.angle_gamma   90.00
#
_symmetry.space_group_name_H-M   'P 1'
#
loop_
_entity.id
_entity.type
_entity.pdbx_description
1 polymer ?
#
loop_
_entity_poly.entity_id
_entity_poly.type
_entity_poly.pdbx_seq_one_letter_code
_entity_poly.pdbx_strand_id
1 'polypeptide(L)'
;MSWLRQLFKKREFLEFKTFKELVDYFSEKAQPIIEQESRIKSNLKEDFKLKIEELKEAVHKLKNAELRNPDIEERLKDYMTGNRVNYLHQINYFVKNLPDFDNDFGEKFKESINLFAEKTKRSNLVLREFFAHEIRTVSTKIAEINKLAEQISKPSKEWKKIDQIFNKINDYTEQNKKLKHLEGRSEEKEVPQVEKEVKKLEEQCKKLEKSEDHKEYLSLVDESKKQKVELSLLKDQIINLISTINRVLKKYERAALENQGLIHGYMKSTIDTFLLDKTNKIIKILENASKIELNDKDIEKLEKAKKEFNAEHLNNLRKKYSECVKETDLIIKKAENNSFVEKLASAKTSFCKKKEELSVLIEEIKEAKELEKKLIKENNELFEKIKNEIEDYCYVTIKLEL
;
A
#
# COMPACT_ATOMS: atom_id res chain seq x y z
N MET A 1 -26.68 -31.88 -47.09
CA MET A 1 -25.47 -32.62 -47.53
C MET A 1 -24.15 -31.84 -47.42
N SER A 2 -24.13 -30.54 -47.11
CA SER A 2 -22.87 -29.75 -46.96
C SER A 2 -22.06 -30.09 -45.69
N TRP A 3 -22.74 -30.34 -44.56
CA TRP A 3 -22.08 -30.63 -43.27
C TRP A 3 -21.25 -31.92 -43.27
N LEU A 4 -21.69 -32.96 -43.99
CA LEU A 4 -20.95 -34.22 -44.17
C LEU A 4 -19.66 -34.02 -44.97
N ARG A 5 -19.63 -33.11 -45.96
CA ARG A 5 -18.38 -32.77 -46.68
C ARG A 5 -17.42 -31.97 -45.82
N GLN A 6 -17.90 -31.21 -44.83
CA GLN A 6 -17.07 -30.53 -43.84
C GLN A 6 -16.45 -31.48 -42.82
N LEU A 7 -17.00 -32.69 -42.61
CA LEU A 7 -16.39 -33.69 -41.72
C LEU A 7 -15.18 -34.40 -42.37
N PHE A 8 -15.10 -34.42 -43.70
CA PHE A 8 -14.03 -35.10 -44.46
C PHE A 8 -13.09 -34.15 -45.21
N LYS A 9 -13.25 -32.83 -45.07
CA LYS A 9 -12.24 -31.88 -45.57
C LYS A 9 -11.01 -31.98 -44.67
N LYS A 10 -9.87 -32.35 -45.23
CA LYS A 10 -8.59 -32.21 -44.52
C LYS A 10 -8.41 -30.74 -44.16
N ARG A 11 -8.21 -30.43 -42.88
CA ARG A 11 -7.81 -29.10 -42.43
C ARG A 11 -6.49 -28.76 -43.11
N GLU A 12 -6.40 -27.55 -43.66
CA GLU A 12 -5.16 -27.04 -44.20
C GLU A 12 -4.18 -26.81 -43.04
N PHE A 13 -2.94 -27.23 -43.22
CA PHE A 13 -1.90 -27.07 -42.21
C PHE A 13 -1.13 -25.78 -42.50
N LEU A 14 -1.15 -24.86 -41.55
CA LEU A 14 -0.49 -23.56 -41.66
C LEU A 14 0.55 -23.42 -40.57
N GLU A 15 1.70 -22.88 -40.94
CA GLU A 15 2.82 -22.65 -40.04
C GLU A 15 3.11 -21.15 -39.95
N PHE A 16 3.12 -20.62 -38.73
CA PHE A 16 3.46 -19.22 -38.47
C PHE A 16 4.68 -19.15 -37.54
N LYS A 17 5.56 -18.19 -37.81
CA LYS A 17 6.79 -17.96 -37.03
C LYS A 17 6.58 -17.02 -35.88
N THR A 18 5.53 -16.20 -35.93
CA THR A 18 5.22 -15.25 -34.87
C THR A 18 3.73 -15.15 -34.61
N PHE A 19 3.36 -14.76 -33.39
CA PHE A 19 1.96 -14.46 -33.06
C PHE A 19 1.39 -13.35 -33.95
N LYS A 20 2.22 -12.40 -34.37
CA LYS A 20 1.80 -11.32 -35.28
C LYS A 20 1.34 -11.88 -36.62
N GLU A 21 2.08 -12.81 -37.21
CA GLU A 21 1.69 -13.45 -38.47
C GLU A 21 0.35 -14.19 -38.37
N LEU A 22 0.08 -14.85 -37.22
CA LEU A 22 -1.22 -15.47 -36.95
C LEU A 22 -2.35 -14.43 -36.90
N VAL A 23 -2.13 -13.30 -36.23
CA VAL A 23 -3.11 -12.21 -36.13
C VAL A 23 -3.38 -11.57 -37.49
N ASP A 24 -2.32 -11.34 -38.28
CA ASP A 24 -2.43 -10.78 -39.62
C ASP A 24 -3.23 -11.73 -40.54
N TYR A 25 -2.94 -13.04 -40.48
CA TYR A 25 -3.70 -14.06 -41.20
C TYR A 25 -5.18 -14.08 -40.80
N PHE A 26 -5.47 -14.09 -39.50
CA PHE A 26 -6.86 -14.08 -39.01
C PHE A 26 -7.59 -12.82 -39.46
N SER A 27 -6.93 -11.66 -39.41
CA SER A 27 -7.48 -10.39 -39.87
C SER A 27 -7.84 -10.42 -41.35
N GLU A 28 -6.97 -10.99 -42.19
CA GLU A 28 -7.24 -11.17 -43.63
C GLU A 28 -8.47 -12.07 -43.86
N LYS A 29 -8.59 -13.18 -43.11
CA LYS A 29 -9.75 -14.08 -43.21
C LYS A 29 -11.05 -13.49 -42.66
N ALA A 30 -10.95 -12.62 -41.64
CA ALA A 30 -12.11 -11.94 -41.05
C ALA A 30 -12.59 -10.77 -41.91
N GLN A 31 -11.70 -10.15 -42.70
CA GLN A 31 -11.96 -8.92 -43.45
C GLN A 31 -13.24 -8.93 -44.31
N PRO A 32 -13.57 -9.99 -45.08
CA PRO A 32 -14.80 -9.99 -45.89
C PRO A 32 -16.07 -9.88 -45.04
N ILE A 33 -16.10 -10.55 -43.88
CA ILE A 33 -17.24 -10.50 -42.96
C ILE A 33 -17.29 -9.14 -42.26
N ILE A 34 -16.13 -8.57 -41.92
CA ILE A 34 -16.04 -7.23 -41.36
C ILE A 34 -16.63 -6.19 -42.32
N GLU A 35 -16.23 -6.24 -43.58
CA GLU A 35 -16.74 -5.35 -44.62
C GLU A 35 -18.22 -5.57 -44.89
N GLN A 36 -18.68 -6.82 -44.93
CA GLN A 36 -20.08 -7.15 -45.10
C GLN A 36 -20.93 -6.60 -43.96
N GLU A 37 -20.52 -6.80 -42.70
CA GLU A 37 -21.22 -6.29 -41.52
C GLU A 37 -21.27 -4.76 -41.54
N SER A 38 -20.17 -4.10 -41.90
CA SER A 38 -20.10 -2.64 -42.03
C SER A 38 -21.08 -2.12 -43.10
N ARG A 39 -21.14 -2.78 -44.27
CA ARG A 39 -22.11 -2.44 -45.33
C ARG A 39 -23.55 -2.64 -44.88
N ILE A 40 -23.88 -3.76 -44.23
CA ILE A 40 -25.22 -4.02 -43.69
C ILE A 40 -25.62 -2.93 -42.70
N LYS A 41 -24.72 -2.58 -41.75
CA LYS A 41 -24.98 -1.51 -40.79
C LYS A 41 -25.15 -0.15 -41.47
N SER A 42 -24.37 0.15 -42.50
CA SER A 42 -24.52 1.40 -43.27
C SER A 42 -25.90 1.49 -43.92
N ASN A 43 -26.32 0.44 -44.62
CA ASN A 43 -27.64 0.40 -45.27
C ASN A 43 -28.77 0.53 -44.24
N LEU A 44 -28.69 -0.17 -43.11
CA LEU A 44 -29.67 -0.04 -42.03
C LEU A 44 -29.73 1.38 -41.45
N LYS A 45 -28.59 2.07 -41.33
CA LYS A 45 -28.56 3.48 -40.88
C LYS A 45 -29.21 4.41 -41.89
N GLU A 46 -29.05 4.16 -43.18
CA GLU A 46 -29.72 4.93 -44.25
C GLU A 46 -31.23 4.67 -44.23
N ASP A 47 -31.66 3.40 -44.18
CA ASP A 47 -33.07 3.03 -44.04
C ASP A 47 -33.70 3.65 -42.79
N PHE A 48 -32.97 3.66 -41.68
CA PHE A 48 -33.41 4.28 -40.43
C PHE A 48 -33.69 5.78 -40.64
N LYS A 49 -32.77 6.51 -41.29
CA LYS A 49 -32.95 7.93 -41.62
C LYS A 49 -34.15 8.16 -42.54
N LEU A 50 -34.34 7.32 -43.54
CA LEU A 50 -35.51 7.41 -44.43
C LEU A 50 -36.82 7.20 -43.64
N LYS A 51 -36.86 6.25 -42.70
CA LYS A 51 -38.03 6.04 -41.84
C LYS A 51 -38.30 7.20 -40.89
N ILE A 52 -37.28 7.95 -40.48
CA ILE A 52 -37.49 9.22 -39.75
C ILE A 52 -38.21 10.25 -40.63
N GLU A 53 -37.84 10.40 -41.90
CA GLU A 53 -38.54 11.32 -42.81
C GLU A 53 -39.98 10.88 -43.09
N GLU A 54 -40.23 9.58 -43.31
CA GLU A 54 -41.59 9.05 -43.45
C GLU A 54 -42.43 9.26 -42.17
N LEU A 55 -41.83 9.18 -40.99
CA LEU A 55 -42.49 9.51 -39.73
C LEU A 55 -42.87 10.99 -39.68
N LYS A 56 -41.97 11.91 -40.09
CA LYS A 56 -42.28 13.35 -40.15
C LYS A 56 -43.44 13.64 -41.08
N GLU A 57 -43.52 12.98 -42.23
CA GLU A 57 -44.68 13.08 -43.13
C GLU A 57 -45.98 12.59 -42.48
N ALA A 58 -45.94 11.44 -41.80
CA ALA A 58 -47.10 10.91 -41.07
C ALA A 58 -47.56 11.86 -39.95
N VAL A 59 -46.62 12.46 -39.23
CA VAL A 59 -46.86 13.48 -38.20
C VAL A 59 -47.51 14.73 -38.81
N HIS A 60 -47.06 15.17 -39.99
CA HIS A 60 -47.66 16.28 -40.71
C HIS A 60 -49.12 15.98 -41.11
N LYS A 61 -49.39 14.78 -41.61
CA LYS A 61 -50.76 14.33 -41.92
C LYS A 61 -51.64 14.33 -40.68
N LEU A 62 -51.17 13.80 -39.55
CA LEU A 62 -51.90 13.83 -38.28
C LEU A 62 -52.19 15.27 -37.79
N LYS A 63 -51.23 16.19 -37.97
CA LYS A 63 -51.40 17.60 -37.60
C LYS A 63 -52.53 18.26 -38.37
N ASN A 64 -52.65 17.96 -39.65
CA ASN A 64 -53.63 18.57 -40.55
C ASN A 64 -54.92 17.76 -40.70
N ALA A 65 -55.04 16.61 -40.02
CA ALA A 65 -56.21 15.76 -40.10
C ALA A 65 -57.45 16.47 -39.52
N GLU A 66 -58.57 16.31 -40.23
CA GLU A 66 -59.88 16.84 -39.84
C GLU A 66 -60.69 15.78 -39.08
N LEU A 67 -61.58 16.23 -38.21
CA LEU A 67 -62.47 15.34 -37.47
C LEU A 67 -63.48 14.70 -38.42
N ARG A 68 -63.63 13.37 -38.32
CA ARG A 68 -64.65 12.64 -39.08
C ARG A 68 -66.07 13.00 -38.69
N ASN A 69 -66.28 13.30 -37.41
CA ASN A 69 -67.53 13.85 -36.89
C ASN A 69 -67.26 15.25 -36.32
N PRO A 70 -67.58 16.32 -37.06
CA PRO A 70 -67.39 17.69 -36.57
C PRO A 70 -68.38 18.07 -35.46
N ASP A 71 -69.49 17.34 -35.31
CA ASP A 71 -70.58 17.62 -34.36
C ASP A 71 -70.36 16.96 -32.99
N ILE A 72 -69.13 17.07 -32.47
CA ILE A 72 -68.79 16.66 -31.10
C ILE A 72 -68.84 17.84 -30.13
N GLU A 73 -69.05 17.56 -28.84
CA GLU A 73 -69.08 18.57 -27.78
C GLU A 73 -67.77 19.39 -27.76
N GLU A 74 -67.89 20.70 -27.55
CA GLU A 74 -66.74 21.63 -27.57
C GLU A 74 -65.64 21.21 -26.58
N ARG A 75 -66.04 20.76 -25.38
CA ARG A 75 -65.13 20.23 -24.36
C ARG A 75 -64.29 19.05 -24.87
N LEU A 76 -64.86 18.18 -25.71
CA LEU A 76 -64.14 17.05 -26.31
C LEU A 76 -63.20 17.51 -27.42
N LYS A 77 -63.56 18.56 -28.19
CA LYS A 77 -62.67 19.18 -29.18
C LYS A 77 -61.43 19.77 -28.51
N ASP A 78 -61.61 20.51 -27.42
CA ASP A 78 -60.51 21.09 -26.65
C ASP A 78 -59.59 20.00 -26.10
N TYR A 79 -60.19 18.97 -25.49
CA TYR A 79 -59.44 17.86 -24.91
C TYR A 79 -58.64 17.07 -25.95
N MET A 80 -59.24 16.77 -27.11
CA MET A 80 -58.58 16.14 -28.24
C MET A 80 -57.44 17.04 -28.77
N THR A 81 -57.69 18.34 -28.94
CA THR A 81 -56.72 19.28 -29.50
C THR A 81 -55.49 19.42 -28.60
N GLY A 82 -55.69 19.54 -27.28
CA GLY A 82 -54.59 19.55 -26.32
C GLY A 82 -53.74 18.28 -26.37
N ASN A 83 -54.37 17.11 -26.47
CA ASN A 83 -53.66 15.83 -26.64
C ASN A 83 -52.92 15.75 -27.98
N ARG A 84 -53.52 16.27 -29.07
CA ARG A 84 -52.88 16.33 -30.39
C ARG A 84 -51.60 17.17 -30.34
N VAL A 85 -51.68 18.38 -29.78
CA VAL A 85 -50.53 19.28 -29.63
C VAL A 85 -49.42 18.63 -28.80
N ASN A 86 -49.76 18.05 -27.65
CA ASN A 86 -48.78 17.37 -26.81
C ASN A 86 -48.14 16.18 -27.54
N TYR A 87 -48.93 15.32 -28.20
CA TYR A 87 -48.41 14.16 -28.93
C TYR A 87 -47.44 14.56 -30.05
N LEU A 88 -47.80 15.56 -30.86
CA LEU A 88 -46.94 16.10 -31.91
C LEU A 88 -45.66 16.70 -31.34
N HIS A 89 -45.75 17.42 -30.22
CA HIS A 89 -44.59 17.97 -29.52
C HIS A 89 -43.63 16.87 -29.07
N GLN A 90 -44.15 15.82 -28.42
CA GLN A 90 -43.33 14.70 -27.94
C GLN A 90 -42.68 13.91 -29.10
N ILE A 91 -43.38 13.72 -30.24
CA ILE A 91 -42.76 13.07 -31.40
C ILE A 91 -41.61 13.92 -31.97
N ASN A 92 -41.83 15.23 -32.13
CA ASN A 92 -40.79 16.12 -32.62
C ASN A 92 -39.59 16.17 -31.66
N TYR A 93 -39.84 16.16 -30.35
CA TYR A 93 -38.80 16.05 -29.34
C TYR A 93 -38.04 14.72 -29.45
N PHE A 94 -38.74 13.60 -29.59
CA PHE A 94 -38.12 12.29 -29.77
C PHE A 94 -37.21 12.26 -31.01
N VAL A 95 -37.72 12.68 -32.17
CA VAL A 95 -36.96 12.70 -33.43
C VAL A 95 -35.75 13.63 -33.34
N LYS A 96 -35.89 14.80 -32.70
CA LYS A 96 -34.80 15.77 -32.55
C LYS A 96 -33.67 15.25 -31.64
N ASN A 97 -34.00 14.40 -30.66
CA ASN A 97 -33.06 13.89 -29.66
C ASN A 97 -32.74 12.40 -29.87
N LEU A 98 -32.76 11.93 -31.12
CA LEU A 98 -32.27 10.59 -31.44
C LEU A 98 -30.76 10.53 -31.19
N PRO A 99 -30.25 9.44 -30.61
CA PRO A 99 -28.83 9.28 -30.36
C PRO A 99 -28.04 9.07 -31.66
N ASP A 100 -26.75 9.43 -31.62
CA ASP A 100 -25.81 9.13 -32.68
C ASP A 100 -25.53 7.63 -32.79
N PHE A 101 -25.16 7.16 -33.99
CA PHE A 101 -24.86 5.75 -34.25
C PHE A 101 -23.47 5.32 -33.76
N ASP A 102 -23.22 5.49 -32.46
CA ASP A 102 -22.04 5.02 -31.74
C ASP A 102 -22.21 3.60 -31.19
N ASN A 103 -21.24 3.12 -30.39
CA ASN A 103 -21.27 1.78 -29.80
C ASN A 103 -22.45 1.57 -28.82
N ASP A 104 -22.96 2.65 -28.24
CA ASP A 104 -24.02 2.63 -27.22
C ASP A 104 -25.40 3.00 -27.80
N PHE A 105 -25.48 3.19 -29.12
CA PHE A 105 -26.69 3.61 -29.82
C PHE A 105 -27.92 2.79 -29.42
N GLY A 106 -27.77 1.47 -29.29
CA GLY A 106 -28.88 0.57 -28.96
C GLY A 106 -29.49 0.83 -27.60
N GLU A 107 -28.65 1.07 -26.59
CA GLU A 107 -29.09 1.35 -25.23
C GLU A 107 -29.73 2.74 -25.15
N LYS A 108 -29.04 3.76 -25.69
CA LYS A 108 -29.55 5.13 -25.73
C LYS A 108 -30.87 5.25 -26.50
N PHE A 109 -31.01 4.54 -27.62
CA PHE A 109 -32.24 4.53 -28.39
C PHE A 109 -33.38 3.86 -27.61
N LYS A 110 -33.10 2.74 -26.95
CA LYS A 110 -34.07 2.01 -26.12
C LYS A 110 -34.58 2.88 -24.97
N GLU A 111 -33.71 3.66 -24.33
CA GLU A 111 -34.13 4.63 -23.31
C GLU A 111 -35.02 5.72 -23.90
N SER A 112 -34.62 6.30 -25.03
CA SER A 112 -35.36 7.37 -25.71
C SER A 112 -36.76 6.93 -26.15
N ILE A 113 -36.90 5.74 -26.75
CA ILE A 113 -38.19 5.21 -27.21
C ILE A 113 -39.11 4.85 -26.04
N ASN A 114 -38.57 4.34 -24.93
CA ASN A 114 -39.35 4.04 -23.73
C ASN A 114 -39.87 5.33 -23.07
N LEU A 115 -39.01 6.34 -22.91
CA LEU A 115 -39.41 7.64 -22.39
C LEU A 115 -40.48 8.30 -23.26
N PHE A 116 -40.32 8.21 -24.58
CA PHE A 116 -41.33 8.68 -25.53
C PHE A 116 -42.66 7.93 -25.34
N ALA A 117 -42.65 6.61 -25.22
CA ALA A 117 -43.86 5.80 -25.03
C ALA A 117 -44.60 6.17 -23.74
N GLU A 118 -43.87 6.39 -22.63
CA GLU A 118 -44.45 6.85 -21.37
C GLU A 118 -45.13 8.21 -21.48
N LYS A 119 -44.42 9.19 -22.06
CA LYS A 119 -44.92 10.57 -22.20
C LYS A 119 -46.08 10.70 -23.16
N THR A 120 -46.25 9.75 -24.09
CA THR A 120 -47.29 9.81 -25.12
C THR A 120 -48.46 8.86 -24.91
N LYS A 121 -48.41 7.95 -23.93
CA LYS A 121 -49.43 6.93 -23.68
C LYS A 121 -50.87 7.49 -23.65
N ARG A 122 -51.10 8.54 -22.86
CA ARG A 122 -52.43 9.17 -22.74
C ARG A 122 -52.87 9.83 -24.05
N SER A 123 -52.00 10.63 -24.65
CA SER A 123 -52.33 11.35 -25.88
C SER A 123 -52.56 10.39 -27.06
N ASN A 124 -51.81 9.29 -27.16
CA ASN A 124 -52.05 8.25 -28.15
C ASN A 124 -53.43 7.60 -27.97
N LEU A 125 -53.83 7.27 -26.73
CA LEU A 125 -55.12 6.66 -26.44
C LEU A 125 -56.28 7.59 -26.81
N VAL A 126 -56.21 8.86 -26.43
CA VAL A 126 -57.24 9.85 -26.78
C VAL A 126 -57.32 10.05 -28.29
N LEU A 127 -56.18 10.25 -28.97
CA LEU A 127 -56.18 10.51 -30.41
C LEU A 127 -56.62 9.31 -31.24
N ARG A 128 -56.51 8.10 -30.72
CA ARG A 128 -56.99 6.89 -31.42
C ARG A 128 -58.51 6.92 -31.63
N GLU A 129 -59.27 7.52 -30.71
CA GLU A 129 -60.73 7.65 -30.83
C GLU A 129 -61.13 8.63 -31.96
N PHE A 130 -60.31 9.65 -32.22
CA PHE A 130 -60.63 10.72 -33.17
C PHE A 130 -59.92 10.60 -34.53
N PHE A 131 -58.70 10.06 -34.54
CA PHE A 131 -57.79 9.96 -35.70
C PHE A 131 -57.16 8.56 -35.80
N ALA A 132 -58.00 7.53 -35.73
CA ALA A 132 -57.56 6.14 -35.68
C ALA A 132 -56.59 5.75 -36.81
N HIS A 133 -56.81 6.26 -38.03
CA HIS A 133 -55.96 5.92 -39.18
C HIS A 133 -54.61 6.61 -39.12
N GLU A 134 -54.60 7.92 -38.85
CA GLU A 134 -53.38 8.72 -38.79
C GLU A 134 -52.49 8.27 -37.64
N ILE A 135 -53.08 7.98 -36.48
CA ILE A 135 -52.37 7.43 -35.31
C ILE A 135 -51.81 6.05 -35.62
N ARG A 136 -52.54 5.19 -36.35
CA ARG A 136 -52.04 3.89 -36.77
C ARG A 136 -50.83 4.05 -37.69
N THR A 137 -50.89 4.93 -38.67
CA THR A 137 -49.76 5.21 -39.57
C THR A 137 -48.53 5.68 -38.80
N VAL A 138 -48.68 6.65 -37.90
CA VAL A 138 -47.57 7.12 -37.03
C VAL A 138 -47.00 5.98 -36.19
N SER A 139 -47.86 5.18 -35.57
CA SER A 139 -47.44 4.06 -34.72
C SER A 139 -46.69 2.99 -35.53
N THR A 140 -47.12 2.70 -36.75
CA THR A 140 -46.42 1.79 -37.66
C THR A 140 -45.02 2.31 -38.01
N LYS A 141 -44.87 3.61 -38.30
CA LYS A 141 -43.54 4.18 -38.59
C LYS A 141 -42.60 4.13 -37.39
N ILE A 142 -43.11 4.41 -36.19
CA ILE A 142 -42.34 4.28 -34.95
C ILE A 142 -41.89 2.82 -34.74
N ALA A 143 -42.76 1.84 -35.02
CA ALA A 143 -42.41 0.42 -34.93
C ALA A 143 -41.36 0.00 -35.97
N GLU A 144 -41.44 0.51 -37.21
CA GLU A 144 -40.43 0.30 -38.25
C GLU A 144 -39.05 0.86 -37.82
N ILE A 145 -39.03 2.08 -37.26
CA ILE A 145 -37.81 2.71 -36.72
C ILE A 145 -37.23 1.88 -35.58
N ASN A 146 -38.05 1.45 -34.62
CA ASN A 146 -37.59 0.61 -33.51
C ASN A 146 -36.98 -0.71 -33.99
N LYS A 147 -37.62 -1.37 -34.97
CA LYS A 147 -37.10 -2.61 -35.57
C LYS A 147 -35.74 -2.38 -36.23
N LEU A 148 -35.56 -1.28 -36.94
CA LEU A 148 -34.27 -0.94 -37.56
C LEU A 148 -33.21 -0.65 -36.49
N ALA A 149 -33.55 0.07 -35.42
CA ALA A 149 -32.63 0.31 -34.32
C ALA A 149 -32.14 -1.01 -33.69
N GLU A 150 -33.07 -1.94 -33.41
CA GLU A 150 -32.73 -3.26 -32.89
C GLU A 150 -31.80 -4.05 -33.82
N GLN A 151 -31.98 -3.92 -35.14
CA GLN A 151 -31.12 -4.56 -36.13
C GLN A 151 -29.72 -3.93 -36.20
N ILE A 152 -29.62 -2.59 -36.14
CA ILE A 152 -28.34 -1.87 -36.12
C ILE A 152 -27.51 -2.28 -34.90
N SER A 153 -28.15 -2.43 -33.75
CA SER A 153 -27.50 -2.80 -32.49
C SER A 153 -27.19 -4.28 -32.35
N LYS A 154 -27.70 -5.14 -33.25
CA LYS A 154 -27.52 -6.59 -33.16
C LYS A 154 -26.55 -7.07 -34.24
N PRO A 155 -25.26 -7.21 -33.92
CA PRO A 155 -24.31 -7.72 -34.90
C PRO A 155 -24.61 -9.17 -35.27
N SER A 156 -24.19 -9.56 -36.47
CA SER A 156 -24.28 -10.95 -36.92
C SER A 156 -23.55 -11.90 -35.97
N LYS A 157 -24.00 -13.17 -35.93
CA LYS A 157 -23.35 -14.20 -35.10
C LYS A 157 -21.89 -14.42 -35.46
N GLU A 158 -21.55 -14.25 -36.74
CA GLU A 158 -20.20 -14.40 -37.27
C GLU A 158 -19.33 -13.22 -36.83
N TRP A 159 -19.82 -11.98 -36.95
CA TRP A 159 -19.13 -10.81 -36.39
C TRP A 159 -18.84 -10.96 -34.90
N LYS A 160 -19.82 -11.41 -34.10
CA LYS A 160 -19.62 -11.60 -32.65
C LYS A 160 -18.47 -12.55 -32.33
N LYS A 161 -18.29 -13.61 -33.12
CA LYS A 161 -17.17 -14.54 -32.93
C LYS A 161 -15.83 -13.87 -33.28
N ILE A 162 -15.79 -13.13 -34.39
CA ILE A 162 -14.60 -12.38 -34.81
C ILE A 162 -14.19 -11.37 -33.74
N ASP A 163 -15.15 -10.58 -33.26
CA ASP A 163 -14.96 -9.57 -32.22
C ASP A 163 -14.43 -10.18 -30.91
N GLN A 164 -14.97 -11.31 -30.49
CA GLN A 164 -14.47 -12.05 -29.32
C GLN A 164 -13.02 -12.51 -29.47
N ILE A 165 -12.62 -12.98 -30.67
CA ILE A 165 -11.25 -13.38 -30.94
C ILE A 165 -10.32 -12.16 -30.91
N PHE A 166 -10.72 -11.04 -31.54
CA PHE A 166 -9.93 -9.80 -31.48
C PHE A 166 -9.77 -9.24 -30.07
N ASN A 167 -10.81 -9.30 -29.24
CA ASN A 167 -10.71 -8.89 -27.84
C ASN A 167 -9.67 -9.73 -27.08
N LYS A 168 -9.66 -11.06 -27.28
CA LYS A 168 -8.62 -11.93 -26.69
C LYS A 168 -7.22 -11.66 -27.24
N ILE A 169 -7.10 -11.38 -28.55
CA ILE A 169 -5.83 -10.96 -29.15
C ILE A 169 -5.32 -9.68 -28.46
N ASN A 170 -6.19 -8.69 -28.26
CA ASN A 170 -5.85 -7.46 -27.55
C ASN A 170 -5.39 -7.75 -26.12
N ASP A 171 -6.16 -8.54 -25.36
CA ASP A 171 -5.82 -8.95 -24.00
C ASP A 171 -4.44 -9.61 -23.94
N TYR A 172 -4.16 -10.53 -24.87
CA TYR A 172 -2.86 -11.19 -24.99
C TYR A 172 -1.74 -10.18 -25.28
N THR A 173 -1.93 -9.25 -26.21
CA THR A 173 -0.92 -8.23 -26.51
C THR A 173 -0.63 -7.30 -25.33
N GLU A 174 -1.64 -6.97 -24.53
CA GLU A 174 -1.48 -6.17 -23.32
C GLU A 174 -0.73 -6.93 -22.22
N GLN A 175 -1.07 -8.20 -22.00
CA GLN A 175 -0.34 -9.06 -21.06
C GLN A 175 1.12 -9.21 -21.47
N ASN A 176 1.40 -9.39 -22.76
CA ASN A 176 2.76 -9.55 -23.27
C ASN A 176 3.59 -8.25 -23.14
N LYS A 177 2.96 -7.07 -23.26
CA LYS A 177 3.61 -5.79 -22.92
C LYS A 177 3.97 -5.70 -21.43
N LYS A 178 3.06 -6.13 -20.55
CA LYS A 178 3.32 -6.16 -19.10
C LYS A 178 4.47 -7.10 -18.75
N LEU A 179 4.54 -8.28 -19.37
CA LEU A 179 5.66 -9.22 -19.20
C LEU A 179 7.00 -8.60 -19.57
N LYS A 180 7.11 -7.96 -20.75
CA LYS A 180 8.35 -7.27 -21.16
C LYS A 180 8.78 -6.16 -20.19
N HIS A 181 7.82 -5.47 -19.58
CA HIS A 181 8.13 -4.47 -18.55
C HIS A 181 8.64 -5.09 -17.24
N LEU A 182 8.17 -6.28 -16.88
CA LEU A 182 8.66 -7.02 -15.72
C LEU A 182 10.05 -7.61 -15.95
N GLU A 183 10.31 -8.17 -17.14
CA GLU A 183 11.64 -8.64 -17.54
C GLU A 183 12.70 -7.54 -17.38
N GLY A 184 12.39 -6.31 -17.81
CA GLY A 184 13.30 -5.15 -17.68
C GLY A 184 13.53 -4.66 -16.24
N ARG A 185 12.61 -4.94 -15.30
CA ARG A 185 12.78 -4.63 -13.86
C ARG A 185 13.52 -5.73 -13.11
N SER A 186 13.47 -6.96 -13.61
CA SER A 186 14.17 -8.11 -13.03
C SER A 186 15.67 -8.10 -13.28
N GLU A 187 16.18 -7.18 -14.11
CA GLU A 187 17.61 -7.01 -14.32
C GLU A 187 18.28 -6.70 -12.98
N GLU A 188 19.03 -7.67 -12.50
CA GLU A 188 19.82 -7.74 -11.27
C GLU A 188 20.95 -6.69 -11.22
N LYS A 189 20.72 -5.46 -11.68
CA LYS A 189 21.73 -4.40 -11.73
C LYS A 189 21.86 -3.67 -10.38
N GLU A 190 20.77 -3.53 -9.63
CA GLU A 190 20.78 -2.81 -8.35
C GLU A 190 21.27 -3.70 -7.19
N VAL A 191 20.87 -4.99 -7.14
CA VAL A 191 21.27 -5.91 -6.06
C VAL A 191 22.79 -6.04 -5.90
N PRO A 192 23.59 -6.30 -6.96
CA PRO A 192 25.04 -6.43 -6.83
C PRO A 192 25.72 -5.13 -6.42
N GLN A 193 25.13 -3.97 -6.72
CA GLN A 193 25.65 -2.68 -6.27
C GLN A 193 25.42 -2.51 -4.77
N VAL A 194 24.20 -2.73 -4.29
CA VAL A 194 23.86 -2.65 -2.86
C VAL A 194 24.61 -3.73 -2.06
N GLU A 195 24.76 -4.95 -2.58
CA GLU A 195 25.58 -5.99 -1.95
C GLU A 195 27.05 -5.58 -1.79
N LYS A 196 27.64 -4.93 -2.81
CA LYS A 196 29.01 -4.41 -2.72
C LYS A 196 29.13 -3.34 -1.66
N GLU A 197 28.14 -2.45 -1.53
CA GLU A 197 28.09 -1.43 -0.48
C GLU A 197 27.99 -2.05 0.91
N VAL A 198 27.11 -3.04 1.10
CA VAL A 198 26.97 -3.77 2.37
C VAL A 198 28.30 -4.44 2.76
N LYS A 199 28.97 -5.13 1.83
CA LYS A 199 30.28 -5.75 2.08
C LYS A 199 31.34 -4.71 2.45
N LYS A 200 31.36 -3.56 1.76
CA LYS A 200 32.30 -2.46 2.04
C LYS A 200 32.08 -1.86 3.44
N LEU A 201 30.82 -1.68 3.84
CA LEU A 201 30.47 -1.20 5.19
C LEU A 201 30.81 -2.23 6.28
N GLU A 202 30.60 -3.52 6.00
CA GLU A 202 31.00 -4.61 6.91
C GLU A 202 32.52 -4.63 7.13
N GLU A 203 33.29 -4.49 6.06
CA GLU A 203 34.75 -4.37 6.14
C GLU A 203 35.20 -3.13 6.91
N GLN A 204 34.50 -1.99 6.74
CA GLN A 204 34.78 -0.77 7.50
C GLN A 204 34.54 -0.97 9.00
N CYS A 205 33.44 -1.61 9.39
CA CYS A 205 33.18 -1.98 10.79
C CYS A 205 34.31 -2.87 11.35
N LYS A 206 34.72 -3.91 10.61
CA LYS A 206 35.83 -4.79 11.03
C LYS A 206 37.17 -4.07 11.12
N LYS A 207 37.42 -3.08 10.26
CA LYS A 207 38.64 -2.25 10.31
C LYS A 207 38.63 -1.33 11.52
N LEU A 208 37.49 -0.72 11.85
CA LEU A 208 37.33 0.09 13.05
C LEU A 208 37.59 -0.74 14.31
N GLU A 209 37.10 -1.98 14.38
CA GLU A 209 37.37 -2.90 15.51
C GLU A 209 38.85 -3.32 15.64
N LYS A 210 39.66 -3.12 14.60
CA LYS A 210 41.12 -3.35 14.64
C LYS A 210 41.93 -2.07 14.76
N SER A 211 41.26 -0.91 14.79
CA SER A 211 41.91 0.39 14.84
C SER A 211 42.57 0.65 16.19
N GLU A 212 43.52 1.59 16.20
CA GLU A 212 44.16 2.03 17.43
C GLU A 212 43.16 2.72 18.37
N ASP A 213 42.20 3.49 17.81
CA ASP A 213 41.11 4.12 18.56
C ASP A 213 40.28 3.09 19.36
N HIS A 214 40.05 1.88 18.82
CA HIS A 214 39.36 0.81 19.55
C HIS A 214 40.18 0.28 20.72
N LYS A 215 41.50 0.13 20.54
CA LYS A 215 42.39 -0.31 21.62
C LYS A 215 42.44 0.72 22.74
N GLU A 216 42.51 2.00 22.39
CA GLU A 216 42.46 3.10 23.36
C GLU A 216 41.13 3.13 24.11
N TYR A 217 40.00 2.91 23.42
CA TYR A 217 38.71 2.76 24.07
C TYR A 217 38.69 1.58 25.04
N LEU A 218 39.19 0.41 24.62
CA LEU A 218 39.25 -0.77 25.49
C LEU A 218 40.15 -0.54 26.73
N SER A 219 41.28 0.15 26.57
CA SER A 219 42.14 0.48 27.71
C SER A 219 41.44 1.42 28.68
N LEU A 220 40.71 2.44 28.20
CA LEU A 220 39.90 3.33 29.05
C LEU A 220 38.79 2.57 29.79
N VAL A 221 38.14 1.61 29.13
CA VAL A 221 37.12 0.76 29.76
C VAL A 221 37.72 -0.10 30.87
N ASP A 222 38.89 -0.70 30.64
CA ASP A 222 39.56 -1.52 31.65
C ASP A 222 40.15 -0.69 32.79
N GLU A 223 40.67 0.50 32.51
CA GLU A 223 41.05 1.49 33.54
C GLU A 223 39.84 1.90 34.40
N SER A 224 38.69 2.17 33.78
CA SER A 224 37.45 2.49 34.51
C SER A 224 37.04 1.35 35.44
N LYS A 225 37.16 0.09 35.00
CA LYS A 225 36.88 -1.08 35.85
C LYS A 225 37.82 -1.16 37.04
N LYS A 226 39.14 -0.98 36.82
CA LYS A 226 40.14 -0.98 37.90
C LYS A 226 39.85 0.11 38.92
N GLN A 227 39.54 1.32 38.46
CA GLN A 227 39.22 2.45 39.34
C GLN A 227 37.92 2.22 40.13
N LYS A 228 36.90 1.60 39.53
CA LYS A 228 35.66 1.21 40.23
C LYS A 228 35.90 0.17 41.32
N VAL A 229 36.82 -0.78 41.09
CA VAL A 229 37.22 -1.76 42.11
C VAL A 229 37.93 -1.05 43.27
N GLU A 230 38.87 -0.15 42.99
CA GLU A 230 39.55 0.64 44.01
C GLU A 230 38.58 1.50 44.82
N LEU A 231 37.63 2.16 44.14
CA LEU A 231 36.57 2.93 44.78
C LEU A 231 35.71 2.05 45.70
N SER A 232 35.37 0.82 45.26
CA SER A 232 34.64 -0.14 46.10
C SER A 232 35.44 -0.52 47.34
N LEU A 233 36.73 -0.82 47.20
CA LEU A 233 37.59 -1.15 48.33
C LEU A 233 37.69 0.01 49.33
N LEU A 234 37.76 1.25 48.86
CA LEU A 234 37.74 2.44 49.72
C LEU A 234 36.39 2.61 50.44
N LYS A 235 35.27 2.33 49.77
CA LYS A 235 33.94 2.31 50.42
C LYS A 235 33.89 1.26 51.53
N ASP A 236 34.35 0.05 51.23
CA ASP A 236 34.34 -1.05 52.18
C ASP A 236 35.25 -0.74 53.39
N GLN A 237 36.41 -0.12 53.16
CA GLN A 237 37.28 0.35 54.24
C GLN A 237 36.56 1.35 55.16
N ILE A 238 35.90 2.37 54.59
CA ILE A 238 35.16 3.38 55.37
C ILE A 238 33.98 2.73 56.12
N ILE A 239 33.22 1.86 55.46
CA ILE A 239 32.08 1.17 56.07
C ILE A 239 32.55 0.28 57.21
N ASN A 240 33.59 -0.51 57.00
CA ASN A 240 34.16 -1.38 58.02
C ASN A 240 34.64 -0.56 59.21
N LEU A 241 35.38 0.54 58.97
CA LEU A 241 35.84 1.45 60.01
C LEU A 241 34.67 1.96 60.88
N ILE A 242 33.59 2.47 60.28
CA ILE A 242 32.41 2.94 61.03
C ILE A 242 31.62 1.78 61.67
N SER A 243 31.55 0.62 61.04
CA SER A 243 30.78 -0.53 61.55
C SER A 243 31.30 -1.04 62.90
N THR A 244 32.61 -0.91 63.16
CA THR A 244 33.23 -1.33 64.42
C THR A 244 32.64 -0.60 65.63
N ILE A 245 32.21 0.66 65.42
CA ILE A 245 31.66 1.55 66.45
C ILE A 245 30.14 1.68 66.39
N ASN A 246 29.46 1.01 65.45
CA ASN A 246 28.02 1.23 65.24
C ASN A 246 27.17 0.99 66.49
N ARG A 247 27.49 -0.04 67.28
CA ARG A 247 26.77 -0.34 68.53
C ARG A 247 27.00 0.71 69.61
N VAL A 248 28.23 1.24 69.70
CA VAL A 248 28.60 2.30 70.64
C VAL A 248 27.89 3.59 70.27
N LEU A 249 27.90 3.95 68.98
CA LEU A 249 27.19 5.12 68.45
C LEU A 249 25.67 5.04 68.73
N LYS A 250 25.03 3.87 68.53
CA LYS A 250 23.60 3.67 68.86
C LYS A 250 23.28 3.83 70.34
N LYS A 251 24.18 3.38 71.23
CA LYS A 251 24.02 3.60 72.68
C LYS A 251 24.19 5.08 73.03
N TYR A 252 25.20 5.73 72.45
CA TYR A 252 25.46 7.16 72.65
C TYR A 252 24.30 8.03 72.17
N GLU A 253 23.73 7.74 70.99
CA GLU A 253 22.56 8.44 70.44
C GLU A 253 21.34 8.43 71.37
N ARG A 254 21.16 7.35 72.15
CA ARG A 254 20.05 7.20 73.11
C ARG A 254 20.31 7.93 74.44
N ALA A 255 21.57 8.02 74.84
CA ALA A 255 21.97 8.53 76.15
C ALA A 255 22.38 10.01 76.11
N ALA A 256 22.87 10.52 74.98
CA ALA A 256 23.17 11.93 74.76
C ALA A 256 22.21 12.52 73.71
N LEU A 257 21.59 13.65 74.03
CA LEU A 257 20.71 14.39 73.10
C LEU A 257 21.50 15.18 72.04
N GLU A 258 22.83 15.26 72.17
CA GLU A 258 23.70 16.00 71.26
C GLU A 258 24.16 15.17 70.06
N ASN A 259 24.23 15.79 68.87
CA ASN A 259 24.71 15.18 67.62
C ASN A 259 23.90 13.97 67.09
N GLN A 260 22.66 13.75 67.54
CA GLN A 260 21.80 12.65 67.10
C GLN A 260 21.67 12.57 65.57
N GLY A 261 21.48 13.70 64.89
CA GLY A 261 21.37 13.73 63.42
C GLY A 261 22.63 13.23 62.69
N LEU A 262 23.82 13.52 63.21
CA LEU A 262 25.07 13.06 62.61
C LEU A 262 25.27 11.55 62.83
N ILE A 263 24.96 11.08 64.04
CA ILE A 263 25.06 9.65 64.40
C ILE A 263 24.07 8.83 63.56
N HIS A 264 22.82 9.29 63.46
CA HIS A 264 21.82 8.69 62.60
C HIS A 264 22.26 8.66 61.13
N GLY A 265 22.92 9.74 60.65
CA GLY A 265 23.53 9.80 59.33
C GLY A 265 24.53 8.68 59.09
N TYR A 266 25.46 8.45 60.01
CA TYR A 266 26.47 7.38 59.89
C TYR A 266 25.85 5.98 59.84
N MET A 267 24.67 5.78 60.47
CA MET A 267 23.92 4.52 60.43
C MET A 267 23.17 4.31 59.11
N LYS A 268 22.66 5.39 58.52
CA LYS A 268 21.79 5.34 57.33
C LYS A 268 22.57 5.44 56.02
N SER A 269 23.50 6.38 55.92
CA SER A 269 24.43 6.52 54.80
C SER A 269 25.82 6.85 55.31
N THR A 270 26.59 5.80 55.57
CA THR A 270 27.93 5.89 56.17
C THR A 270 28.88 6.72 55.32
N ILE A 271 28.89 6.51 54.00
CA ILE A 271 29.79 7.22 53.08
C ILE A 271 29.41 8.69 52.96
N ASP A 272 28.14 9.01 52.68
CA ASP A 272 27.72 10.40 52.48
C ASP A 272 27.95 11.21 53.75
N THR A 273 27.59 10.64 54.91
CA THR A 273 27.80 11.29 56.20
C THR A 273 29.28 11.45 56.52
N PHE A 274 30.11 10.44 56.20
CA PHE A 274 31.56 10.53 56.35
C PHE A 274 32.18 11.67 55.53
N LEU A 275 31.69 11.90 54.31
CA LEU A 275 32.16 12.98 53.44
C LEU A 275 31.65 14.36 53.87
N LEU A 276 30.45 14.43 54.46
CA LEU A 276 29.85 15.66 54.97
C LEU A 276 30.48 16.12 56.31
N ASP A 277 30.95 15.20 57.15
CA ASP A 277 31.61 15.51 58.43
C ASP A 277 33.05 16.05 58.29
N LYS A 278 33.24 17.12 57.50
CA LYS A 278 34.56 17.70 57.22
C LYS A 278 35.37 18.08 58.46
N THR A 279 34.69 18.34 59.58
CA THR A 279 35.28 18.73 60.87
C THR A 279 35.63 17.55 61.78
N ASN A 280 35.42 16.30 61.34
CA ASN A 280 35.68 15.09 62.13
C ASN A 280 34.96 15.08 63.48
N LYS A 281 33.71 15.56 63.53
CA LYS A 281 32.87 15.56 64.75
C LYS A 281 32.68 14.15 65.28
N ILE A 282 32.79 13.12 64.44
CA ILE A 282 32.79 11.72 64.85
C ILE A 282 33.85 11.42 65.93
N ILE A 283 35.02 12.08 65.89
CA ILE A 283 36.08 11.89 66.90
C ILE A 283 35.60 12.39 68.27
N LYS A 284 35.00 13.58 68.32
CA LYS A 284 34.43 14.15 69.55
C LYS A 284 33.29 13.29 70.12
N ILE A 285 32.47 12.71 69.23
CA ILE A 285 31.40 11.77 69.62
C ILE A 285 32.01 10.52 70.27
N LEU A 286 33.10 9.98 69.71
CA LEU A 286 33.79 8.82 70.28
C LEU A 286 34.45 9.11 71.64
N GLU A 287 35.01 10.31 71.82
CA GLU A 287 35.53 10.76 73.11
C GLU A 287 34.43 10.85 74.18
N ASN A 288 33.29 11.47 73.84
CA ASN A 288 32.17 11.58 74.76
C ASN A 288 31.47 10.23 75.00
N ALA A 289 31.51 9.31 74.04
CA ALA A 289 30.96 7.97 74.19
C ALA A 289 31.68 7.12 75.25
N SER A 290 32.94 7.43 75.59
CA SER A 290 33.62 6.78 76.72
C SER A 290 33.11 7.20 78.10
N LYS A 291 32.25 8.22 78.20
CA LYS A 291 31.63 8.66 79.47
C LYS A 291 30.32 7.93 79.80
N ILE A 292 29.88 7.01 78.95
CA ILE A 292 28.63 6.26 79.08
C ILE A 292 28.91 4.83 79.54
N GLU A 293 27.98 4.21 80.26
CA GLU A 293 28.07 2.79 80.61
C GLU A 293 28.08 1.90 79.35
N LEU A 294 29.23 1.31 79.07
CA LEU A 294 29.48 0.37 77.97
C LEU A 294 29.91 -1.00 78.54
N ASN A 295 29.60 -2.08 77.83
CA ASN A 295 30.05 -3.42 78.20
C ASN A 295 31.53 -3.59 77.78
N ASP A 296 32.28 -4.48 78.43
CA ASP A 296 33.73 -4.68 78.18
C ASP A 296 34.11 -4.84 76.70
N LYS A 297 33.31 -5.59 75.92
CA LYS A 297 33.51 -5.76 74.46
C LYS A 297 33.30 -4.47 73.65
N ASP A 298 32.42 -3.60 74.10
CA ASP A 298 32.14 -2.32 73.44
C ASP A 298 33.25 -1.30 73.80
N ILE A 299 33.80 -1.37 75.02
CA ILE A 299 34.96 -0.57 75.46
C ILE A 299 36.21 -0.93 74.64
N GLU A 300 36.51 -2.23 74.46
CA GLU A 300 37.66 -2.68 73.67
C GLU A 300 37.58 -2.19 72.21
N LYS A 301 36.38 -2.26 71.61
CA LYS A 301 36.13 -1.75 70.24
C LYS A 301 36.25 -0.23 70.16
N LEU A 302 35.76 0.50 71.16
CA LEU A 302 35.87 1.94 71.24
C LEU A 302 37.34 2.39 71.34
N GLU A 303 38.15 1.72 72.16
CA GLU A 303 39.57 2.04 72.32
C GLU A 303 40.39 1.72 71.06
N LYS A 304 40.07 0.62 70.36
CA LYS A 304 40.65 0.34 69.02
C LYS A 304 40.25 1.42 68.00
N ALA A 305 38.97 1.77 67.96
CA ALA A 305 38.48 2.79 67.05
C ALA A 305 39.09 4.17 67.35
N LYS A 306 39.27 4.58 68.61
CA LYS A 306 39.94 5.85 68.94
C LYS A 306 41.36 5.97 68.35
N LYS A 307 42.08 4.85 68.22
CA LYS A 307 43.42 4.83 67.59
C LYS A 307 43.35 4.98 66.07
N GLU A 308 42.34 4.37 65.45
CA GLU A 308 42.13 4.41 63.99
C GLU A 308 41.44 5.71 63.53
N PHE A 309 40.58 6.30 64.36
CA PHE A 309 39.85 7.54 64.11
C PHE A 309 40.66 8.77 64.53
N ASN A 310 41.85 8.94 63.96
CA ASN A 310 42.59 10.19 64.05
C ASN A 310 42.27 11.12 62.86
N ALA A 311 42.36 12.43 63.08
CA ALA A 311 41.96 13.42 62.07
C ALA A 311 42.76 13.28 60.76
N GLU A 312 44.03 12.88 60.85
CA GLU A 312 44.91 12.67 59.70
C GLU A 312 44.44 11.49 58.83
N HIS A 313 44.14 10.35 59.45
CA HIS A 313 43.68 9.14 58.77
C HIS A 313 42.33 9.37 58.08
N LEU A 314 41.35 9.98 58.76
CA LEU A 314 40.04 10.27 58.18
C LEU A 314 40.15 11.28 57.03
N ASN A 315 40.98 12.31 57.16
CA ASN A 315 41.22 13.28 56.09
C ASN A 315 41.92 12.63 54.88
N ASN A 316 42.88 11.74 55.11
CA ASN A 316 43.55 10.98 54.06
C ASN A 316 42.58 10.05 53.32
N LEU A 317 41.70 9.34 54.04
CA LEU A 317 40.66 8.49 53.44
C LEU A 317 39.67 9.32 52.60
N ARG A 318 39.22 10.48 53.09
CA ARG A 318 38.37 11.39 52.29
C ARG A 318 39.06 11.87 51.04
N LYS A 319 40.34 12.27 51.15
CA LYS A 319 41.13 12.75 50.03
C LYS A 319 41.23 11.66 48.95
N LYS A 320 41.71 10.46 49.33
CA LYS A 320 41.81 9.30 48.44
C LYS A 320 40.47 8.95 47.78
N TYR A 321 39.39 8.89 48.57
CA TYR A 321 38.05 8.63 48.04
C TYR A 321 37.64 9.71 47.01
N SER A 322 37.81 10.99 47.33
CA SER A 322 37.43 12.08 46.44
C SER A 322 38.25 12.15 45.16
N GLU A 323 39.55 11.84 45.23
CA GLU A 323 40.45 11.75 44.08
C GLU A 323 40.05 10.56 43.19
N CYS A 324 39.83 9.40 43.78
CA CYS A 324 39.41 8.19 43.07
C CYS A 324 38.06 8.38 42.35
N VAL A 325 37.08 9.05 42.98
CA VAL A 325 35.81 9.42 42.33
C VAL A 325 36.04 10.33 41.12
N LYS A 326 36.82 11.40 41.27
CA LYS A 326 37.11 12.35 40.18
C LYS A 326 37.81 11.66 39.01
N GLU A 327 38.79 10.81 39.29
CA GLU A 327 39.51 10.04 38.27
C GLU A 327 38.58 9.07 37.55
N THR A 328 37.71 8.36 38.30
CA THR A 328 36.70 7.46 37.72
C THR A 328 35.79 8.22 36.76
N ASP A 329 35.26 9.38 37.18
CA ASP A 329 34.38 10.20 36.36
C ASP A 329 35.08 10.75 35.11
N LEU A 330 36.36 11.14 35.22
CA LEU A 330 37.16 11.60 34.09
C LEU A 330 37.41 10.49 33.08
N ILE A 331 37.76 9.28 33.53
CA ILE A 331 37.98 8.12 32.66
C ILE A 331 36.69 7.73 31.95
N ILE A 332 35.56 7.71 32.67
CA ILE A 332 34.23 7.44 32.08
C ILE A 332 33.91 8.47 30.99
N LYS A 333 34.06 9.76 31.28
CA LYS A 333 33.80 10.82 30.28
C LYS A 333 34.72 10.72 29.06
N LYS A 334 35.99 10.32 29.25
CA LYS A 334 36.91 10.08 28.13
C LYS A 334 36.51 8.87 27.30
N ALA A 335 36.02 7.79 27.93
CA ALA A 335 35.54 6.61 27.23
C ALA A 335 34.24 6.90 26.45
N GLU A 336 33.31 7.65 27.05
CA GLU A 336 32.03 8.04 26.42
C GLU A 336 32.24 8.99 25.24
N ASN A 337 33.14 9.98 25.38
CA ASN A 337 33.46 10.93 24.31
C ASN A 337 34.54 10.41 23.34
N ASN A 338 34.91 9.12 23.42
CA ASN A 338 35.90 8.59 22.52
C ASN A 338 35.33 8.55 21.10
N SER A 339 36.06 9.15 20.14
CA SER A 339 35.64 9.23 18.74
C SER A 339 35.35 7.87 18.10
N PHE A 340 35.95 6.78 18.61
CA PHE A 340 35.63 5.41 18.21
C PHE A 340 34.15 5.07 18.38
N VAL A 341 33.54 5.48 19.50
CA VAL A 341 32.14 5.14 19.83
C VAL A 341 31.20 5.74 18.80
N GLU A 342 31.39 7.01 18.45
CA GLU A 342 30.59 7.70 17.42
C GLU A 342 30.84 7.13 16.01
N LYS A 343 32.11 6.86 15.66
CA LYS A 343 32.48 6.24 14.37
C LYS A 343 31.88 4.85 14.21
N LEU A 344 31.92 4.02 15.26
CA LEU A 344 31.35 2.68 15.24
C LEU A 344 29.82 2.72 15.18
N ALA A 345 29.19 3.60 15.96
CA ALA A 345 27.74 3.76 15.97
C ALA A 345 27.20 4.22 14.60
N SER A 346 27.85 5.20 13.98
CA SER A 346 27.48 5.70 12.64
C SER A 346 27.71 4.66 11.54
N ALA A 347 28.83 3.93 11.58
CA ALA A 347 29.12 2.84 10.64
C ALA A 347 28.11 1.68 10.79
N LYS A 348 27.81 1.25 12.03
CA LYS A 348 26.80 0.21 12.30
C LYS A 348 25.40 0.63 11.85
N THR A 349 25.02 1.88 12.12
CA THR A 349 23.72 2.41 11.67
C THR A 349 23.61 2.40 10.14
N SER A 350 24.66 2.85 9.44
CA SER A 350 24.71 2.83 7.98
C SER A 350 24.67 1.42 7.41
N PHE A 351 25.40 0.49 8.02
CA PHE A 351 25.38 -0.93 7.67
C PHE A 351 23.99 -1.55 7.84
N CYS A 352 23.33 -1.32 8.99
CA CYS A 352 21.98 -1.83 9.24
C CYS A 352 20.98 -1.30 8.21
N LYS A 353 20.99 0.01 7.92
CA LYS A 353 20.10 0.60 6.91
C LYS A 353 20.31 -0.02 5.53
N LYS A 354 21.57 -0.13 5.08
CA LYS A 354 21.88 -0.70 3.76
C LYS A 354 21.57 -2.20 3.68
N LYS A 355 21.70 -2.93 4.79
CA LYS A 355 21.32 -4.34 4.85
C LYS A 355 19.79 -4.53 4.79
N GLU A 356 19.04 -3.65 5.43
CA GLU A 356 17.57 -3.63 5.34
C GLU A 356 17.11 -3.29 3.92
N GLU A 357 17.70 -2.27 3.30
CA GLU A 357 17.48 -1.91 1.88
C GLU A 357 17.74 -3.11 0.95
N LEU A 358 18.85 -3.83 1.14
CA LEU A 358 19.14 -5.06 0.39
C LEU A 358 18.06 -6.13 0.58
N SER A 359 17.59 -6.33 1.81
CA SER A 359 16.57 -7.35 2.10
C SER A 359 15.22 -7.03 1.45
N VAL A 360 14.83 -5.76 1.42
CA VAL A 360 13.60 -5.30 0.75
C VAL A 360 13.71 -5.52 -0.76
N LEU A 361 14.83 -5.12 -1.38
CA LEU A 361 15.06 -5.31 -2.82
C LEU A 361 15.02 -6.79 -3.22
N ILE A 362 15.59 -7.69 -2.41
CA ILE A 362 15.55 -9.13 -2.68
C ILE A 362 14.12 -9.67 -2.67
N GLU A 363 13.29 -9.25 -1.72
CA GLU A 363 11.90 -9.70 -1.64
C GLU A 363 11.07 -9.13 -2.80
N GLU A 364 11.25 -7.85 -3.16
CA GLU A 364 10.58 -7.23 -4.32
C GLU A 364 10.91 -7.96 -5.63
N ILE A 365 12.17 -8.34 -5.83
CA ILE A 365 12.59 -9.12 -7.01
C ILE A 365 11.95 -10.51 -7.01
N LYS A 366 11.85 -11.15 -5.84
CA LYS A 366 11.23 -12.47 -5.70
C LYS A 366 9.74 -12.40 -6.01
N GLU A 367 9.03 -11.42 -5.48
CA GLU A 367 7.62 -11.17 -5.79
C GLU A 367 7.40 -10.88 -7.28
N ALA A 368 8.26 -10.06 -7.88
CA ALA A 368 8.22 -9.77 -9.31
C ALA A 368 8.41 -11.05 -10.16
N LYS A 369 9.39 -11.90 -9.82
CA LYS A 369 9.63 -13.20 -10.49
C LYS A 369 8.46 -14.17 -10.31
N GLU A 370 7.78 -14.17 -9.17
CA GLU A 370 6.57 -14.98 -8.97
C GLU A 370 5.39 -14.48 -9.80
N LEU A 371 5.19 -13.17 -9.86
CA LEU A 371 4.16 -12.54 -10.68
C LEU A 371 4.40 -12.80 -12.17
N GLU A 372 5.64 -12.67 -12.62
CA GLU A 372 6.07 -12.98 -13.99
C GLU A 372 5.74 -14.43 -14.36
N LYS A 373 6.08 -15.41 -13.51
CA LYS A 373 5.74 -16.83 -13.73
C LYS A 373 4.23 -17.07 -13.86
N LYS A 374 3.41 -16.41 -13.02
CA LYS A 374 1.95 -16.51 -13.10
C LYS A 374 1.44 -15.94 -14.43
N LEU A 375 1.91 -14.75 -14.80
CA LEU A 375 1.52 -14.08 -16.05
C LEU A 375 1.95 -14.88 -17.28
N ILE A 376 3.16 -15.47 -17.30
CA ILE A 376 3.61 -16.35 -18.40
C ILE A 376 2.64 -17.53 -18.57
N LYS A 377 2.24 -18.16 -17.47
CA LYS A 377 1.28 -19.29 -17.51
C LYS A 377 -0.08 -18.85 -18.06
N GLU A 378 -0.64 -17.77 -17.53
CA GLU A 378 -1.93 -17.23 -17.98
C GLU A 378 -1.89 -16.82 -19.46
N ASN A 379 -0.80 -16.17 -19.88
CA ASN A 379 -0.59 -15.72 -21.25
C ASN A 379 -0.48 -16.91 -22.23
N ASN A 380 0.18 -18.00 -21.83
CA ASN A 380 0.24 -19.24 -22.61
C ASN A 380 -1.14 -19.92 -22.73
N GLU A 381 -1.91 -19.96 -21.64
CA GLU A 381 -3.28 -20.50 -21.69
C GLU A 381 -4.19 -19.66 -22.59
N LEU A 382 -4.06 -18.34 -22.56
CA LEU A 382 -4.80 -17.41 -23.43
C LEU A 382 -4.38 -17.59 -24.90
N PHE A 383 -3.09 -17.73 -25.17
CA PHE A 383 -2.58 -18.01 -26.51
C PHE A 383 -3.19 -19.27 -27.10
N GLU A 384 -3.18 -20.39 -26.37
CA GLU A 384 -3.76 -21.66 -26.84
C GLU A 384 -5.27 -21.52 -27.10
N LYS A 385 -6.00 -20.76 -26.27
CA LYS A 385 -7.42 -20.46 -26.52
C LYS A 385 -7.62 -19.68 -27.82
N ILE A 386 -6.83 -18.62 -28.04
CA ILE A 386 -6.90 -17.82 -29.28
C ILE A 386 -6.60 -18.71 -30.49
N LYS A 387 -5.53 -19.50 -30.42
CA LYS A 387 -5.13 -20.41 -31.48
C LYS A 387 -6.25 -21.39 -31.84
N ASN A 388 -6.82 -22.08 -30.85
CA ASN A 388 -7.91 -23.03 -31.07
C ASN A 388 -9.16 -22.36 -31.67
N GLU A 389 -9.50 -21.15 -31.23
CA GLU A 389 -10.64 -20.42 -31.78
C GLU A 389 -10.41 -19.96 -33.22
N ILE A 390 -9.18 -19.56 -33.57
CA ILE A 390 -8.82 -19.24 -34.97
C ILE A 390 -8.82 -20.51 -35.83
N GLU A 391 -8.29 -21.63 -35.33
CA GLU A 391 -8.33 -22.93 -36.02
C GLU A 391 -9.76 -23.36 -36.33
N ASP A 392 -10.65 -23.27 -35.34
CA ASP A 392 -12.05 -23.66 -35.50
C ASP A 392 -12.81 -22.69 -36.40
N TYR A 393 -12.50 -21.39 -36.32
CA TYR A 393 -13.13 -20.37 -37.16
C TYR A 393 -12.69 -20.47 -38.63
N CYS A 394 -11.38 -20.56 -38.88
CA CYS A 394 -10.81 -20.63 -40.22
C CYS A 394 -10.81 -22.06 -40.79
N TYR A 395 -11.13 -23.07 -39.99
CA TYR A 395 -11.07 -24.49 -40.35
C TYR A 395 -9.67 -24.93 -40.80
N VAL A 396 -8.66 -24.58 -40.01
CA VAL A 396 -7.24 -24.87 -40.27
C VAL A 396 -6.61 -25.58 -39.08
N THR A 397 -5.44 -26.18 -39.28
CA THR A 397 -4.56 -26.66 -38.20
C THR A 397 -3.34 -25.76 -38.19
N ILE A 398 -3.04 -25.17 -37.03
CA ILE A 398 -1.99 -24.18 -36.89
C ILE A 398 -0.82 -24.77 -36.13
N LYS A 399 0.37 -24.65 -36.71
CA LYS A 399 1.63 -24.84 -36.00
C LYS A 399 2.29 -23.48 -35.83
N LEU A 400 2.69 -23.18 -34.60
CA LEU A 400 3.51 -22.01 -34.31
C LEU A 400 4.88 -22.48 -33.86
N GLU A 401 5.91 -21.98 -34.52
CA GLU A 401 7.28 -22.07 -34.02
C GLU A 401 7.44 -20.94 -33.00
N LEU A 402 7.17 -21.23 -31.72
CA LEU A 402 7.42 -20.31 -30.62
C LEU A 402 8.90 -20.26 -30.25
#